data_AF-A0AAJ6ENX5-F1
#
_entry.id   AF-A0AAJ6ENX5-F1
#
_cell.length_a   1.000
_cell.length_b   1.000
_cell.length_c   1.000
_cell.angle_alpha   90.00
_cell.angle_beta   90.00
_cell.angle_gamma   90.00
#
_symmetry.space_group_name_H-M   'P 1'
#
loop_
_entity.id
_entity.type
_entity.pdbx_description
1 polymer ?
#
loop_
_entity_poly.entity_id
_entity_poly.type
_entity_poly.pdbx_seq_one_letter_code
_entity_poly.pdbx_strand_id
1 'polypeptide(L)' 'MPCLAQTVLKSEPLILAPYEVVLVQDASCPPGKVLKVTGAIRGLHRRKVCISLASEEASLATATP' A
#
# COMPACT_ATOMS: atom_id res chain seq x y z
N MET A 1 -7.69 11.45 17.74
CA MET A 1 -7.59 10.28 16.84
C MET A 1 -6.91 10.76 15.56
N PRO A 2 -5.63 10.43 15.32
CA PRO A 2 -5.03 10.78 14.04
C PRO A 2 -5.72 9.94 12.96
N CYS A 3 -6.43 10.59 12.06
CA CYS A 3 -6.88 9.97 10.82
C CYS A 3 -5.60 9.65 10.04
N LEU A 4 -5.17 8.39 10.03
CA LEU A 4 -4.06 7.91 9.21
C LEU A 4 -4.55 7.92 7.76
N ALA A 5 -4.56 9.10 7.14
CA ALA A 5 -4.80 9.25 5.72
C ALA A 5 -3.70 8.47 4.99
N GLN A 6 -4.07 7.35 4.37
CA GLN A 6 -3.15 6.56 3.57
C GLN A 6 -2.74 7.41 2.36
N THR A 7 -1.48 7.82 2.33
CA THR A 7 -0.97 8.68 1.26
C THR A 7 -0.75 7.84 0.01
N VAL A 8 -1.55 8.10 -1.02
CA VAL A 8 -1.35 7.49 -2.35
C VAL A 8 -0.21 8.23 -3.04
N LEU A 9 0.92 7.55 -3.18
CA LEU A 9 2.12 8.06 -3.83
C LEU A 9 2.01 7.92 -5.35
N LYS A 10 2.55 8.88 -6.10
CA LYS A 10 2.60 8.82 -7.57
C LYS A 10 3.66 7.85 -8.11
N SER A 11 4.65 7.51 -7.28
CA SER A 11 5.76 6.64 -7.62
C SER A 11 6.17 5.82 -6.40
N GLU A 12 6.75 4.64 -6.65
CA GLU A 12 7.22 3.77 -5.57
C GLU A 12 8.44 4.38 -4.87
N PRO A 13 8.43 4.46 -3.53
CA PRO A 13 9.58 4.96 -2.79
C PRO A 13 10.78 4.00 -2.92
N LEU A 14 11.96 4.58 -3.15
CA LEU A 14 13.19 3.82 -3.34
C LEU A 14 13.56 3.01 -2.08
N ILE A 15 13.23 3.56 -0.91
CA ILE A 15 13.44 2.98 0.42
C ILE A 15 12.06 2.84 1.06
N LEU A 16 11.74 1.63 1.51
CA LEU A 16 10.51 1.31 2.21
C LEU A 16 10.89 0.44 3.40
N ALA A 17 10.43 0.78 4.61
CA ALA A 17 10.81 0.05 5.80
C ALA A 17 10.22 -1.38 5.77
N PRO A 18 10.83 -2.35 6.45
CA PRO A 18 10.26 -3.69 6.57
C PRO A 18 8.84 -3.61 7.14
N TYR A 19 7.90 -4.36 6.57
CA TYR A 19 6.48 -4.37 6.94
C TYR A 19 5.69 -3.08 6.63
N GLU A 20 6.34 -2.04 6.13
CA GLU A 20 5.64 -0.84 5.73
C GLU A 20 4.83 -1.09 4.45
N VAL A 21 3.61 -0.56 4.40
CA VAL A 21 2.70 -0.69 3.27
C VAL A 21 2.44 0.68 2.70
N VAL A 22 2.63 0.82 1.40
CA VAL A 22 2.40 2.07 0.68
C VAL A 22 1.54 1.81 -0.54
N LEU A 23 0.62 2.73 -0.81
CA LEU A 23 -0.21 2.71 -2.00
C LEU A 23 0.41 3.60 -3.06
N VAL A 24 0.62 3.06 -4.25
CA VAL A 24 1.20 3.77 -5.39
C VAL A 24 0.21 3.78 -6.53
N GLN A 25 -0.17 4.97 -7.01
CA GLN A 25 -0.98 5.11 -8.21
C GLN A 25 -0.06 5.21 -9.42
N ASP A 26 0.28 4.05 -9.96
CA ASP A 26 1.11 3.89 -11.16
C ASP A 26 0.32 3.20 -12.29
N ALA A 27 0.76 3.38 -13.54
CA ALA A 27 0.15 2.78 -14.73
C ALA A 27 0.28 1.24 -14.79
N SER A 28 0.98 0.65 -13.83
CA SER A 28 1.09 -0.81 -13.65
C SER A 28 -0.25 -1.49 -13.33
N CYS A 29 -1.24 -0.75 -12.80
CA CYS A 29 -2.55 -1.29 -12.46
C CYS A 29 -3.68 -0.72 -13.35
N PRO A 30 -4.77 -1.48 -13.56
CA PRO A 30 -5.95 -1.00 -14.26
C PRO A 30 -6.56 0.27 -13.61
N PRO A 31 -7.30 1.10 -14.37
CA PRO A 31 -7.97 2.27 -13.82
C PRO A 31 -8.90 1.89 -12.66
N GLY A 32 -8.88 2.70 -11.59
CA GLY A 32 -9.61 2.43 -10.34
C GLY A 32 -8.88 1.50 -9.35
N LYS A 33 -7.66 1.08 -9.67
CA LYS A 33 -6.78 0.31 -8.77
C LYS A 33 -5.49 1.07 -8.48
N VAL A 34 -4.89 0.76 -7.34
CA VAL A 34 -3.57 1.25 -6.92
C VAL A 34 -2.67 0.08 -6.60
N LEU A 35 -1.37 0.26 -6.73
CA LEU A 35 -0.36 -0.73 -6.41
C LEU A 35 -0.03 -0.66 -4.93
N LYS A 36 -0.42 -1.68 -4.17
CA LYS A 36 0.02 -1.90 -2.80
C LYS A 36 1.44 -2.46 -2.85
N VAL A 37 2.40 -1.66 -2.40
CA VAL A 37 3.79 -2.07 -2.26
C VAL A 37 4.05 -2.33 -0.78
N THR A 38 4.54 -3.53 -0.46
CA THR A 38 4.98 -3.88 0.88
C THR A 38 6.51 -3.94 0.92
N GLY A 39 7.08 -3.33 1.96
CA GLY A 39 8.51 -3.31 2.20
C GLY A 39 9.09 -4.71 2.27
N ALA A 40 10.35 -4.84 1.86
CA ALA A 40 11.02 -6.13 1.85
C ALA A 40 11.12 -6.68 3.28
N ILE A 41 10.67 -7.93 3.45
CA ILE A 41 10.80 -8.68 4.70
C ILE A 41 12.04 -9.57 4.54
N ARG A 42 12.76 -9.88 5.63
CA ARG A 42 13.97 -10.72 5.56
C ARG A 42 13.71 -12.00 4.75
N GLY A 43 14.39 -12.13 3.60
CA GLY A 43 14.27 -13.28 2.70
C GLY A 43 13.13 -13.23 1.69
N LEU A 44 12.30 -12.18 1.67
CA LEU A 44 11.28 -11.95 0.65
C LEU A 44 11.53 -10.64 -0.10
N HIS A 45 11.45 -10.72 -1.43
CA HIS A 45 11.46 -9.54 -2.28
C HIS A 45 10.21 -8.69 -2.02
N ARG A 46 10.28 -7.40 -2.34
CA ARG A 46 9.14 -6.47 -2.22
C ARG A 46 7.93 -7.07 -2.92
N ARG A 47 6.78 -7.09 -2.23
CA ARG A 47 5.54 -7.59 -2.79
C ARG A 47 4.75 -6.41 -3.35
N LYS A 48 4.33 -6.52 -4.62
CA LYS A 48 3.53 -5.50 -5.31
C LYS A 48 2.23 -6.14 -5.79
N VAL A 49 1.09 -5.58 -5.41
CA VAL A 49 -0.23 -6.13 -5.78
C VAL A 49 -1.17 -5.00 -6.13
N CYS A 50 -1.91 -5.14 -7.24
CA CYS A 50 -2.97 -4.19 -7.58
C CYS A 50 -4.20 -4.42 -6.70
N ILE A 51 -4.59 -3.39 -5.95
CA ILE A 51 -5.74 -3.39 -5.05
C ILE A 51 -6.74 -2.32 -5.48
N SER A 52 -8.02 -2.51 -5.16
CA SER A 52 -9.02 -1.45 -5.27
C SER A 52 -8.95 -0.53 -4.05
N LEU A 53 -8.77 0.77 -4.26
CA LEU A 53 -8.68 1.80 -3.20
C LEU A 53 -9.85 1.71 -2.19
N ALA A 54 -11.06 1.47 -2.69
CA ALA A 54 -12.27 1.35 -1.87
C ALA A 54 -12.29 0.14 -0.90
N SER A 55 -11.54 -0.92 -1.19
CA SER A 55 -11.55 -2.15 -0.37
C SER A 55 -10.55 -2.08 0.79
N GLU A 56 -9.48 -1.29 0.67
CA GLU A 56 -8.41 -1.26 1.67
C GLU A 56 -8.66 -0.21 2.77
N GLU A 57 -9.40 0.87 2.48
CA GLU A 57 -9.94 1.75 3.52
C GLU A 57 -10.98 1.04 4.42
N ALA A 58 -11.68 0.04 3.90
CA ALA A 58 -12.69 -0.70 4.66
C ALA A 58 -12.13 -1.87 5.48
N SER A 59 -11.01 -2.47 5.07
CA SER A 59 -10.51 -3.73 5.68
C SER A 59 -9.49 -3.53 6.80
N LEU A 60 -8.97 -2.32 7.01
CA LEU A 60 -8.08 -1.99 8.13
C LEU A 60 -8.82 -1.32 9.31
N ALA A 61 -10.16 -1.32 9.31
CA ALA A 61 -10.96 -0.90 10.46
C ALA A 61 -11.08 -2.00 11.55
N THR A 62 -10.54 -3.21 11.31
CA THR A 62 -10.65 -4.36 12.23
C THR A 62 -9.34 -4.81 12.89
N ALA A 63 -8.24 -4.05 12.74
CA ALA A 63 -7.10 -4.20 13.64
C ALA A 63 -7.21 -3.16 14.77
N THR A 64 -8.10 -3.44 15.72
CA THR A 64 -8.31 -2.74 16.99
C THR A 64 -7.01 -2.73 17.86
N PRO A 65 -6.90 -1.83 18.86
CA PRO A 65 -5.67 -1.18 19.37
C PRO A 65 -4.67 -2.07 20.12
#